data_AF-A0A356TRI8-F1
#
_entry.id   AF-A0A356TRI8-F1
#
_cell.length_a   1.000
_cell.length_b   1.000
_cell.length_c   1.000
_cell.angle_alpha   90.00
_cell.angle_beta   90.00
_cell.angle_gamma   90.00
#
_symmetry.space_group_name_H-M   'P 1'
#
loop_
_entity.id
_entity.type
_entity.pdbx_description
1 polymer ?
#
loop_
_entity_poly.entity_id
_entity_poly.type
_entity_poly.pdbx_seq_one_letter_code
_entity_poly.pdbx_strand_id
1 'polypeptide(L)'
;MVCDPEASATELSPDDGASCDDGLSCTERDTCSAGACSGETIACDDGISCNGAEMCSEDAGGCEPGASACGAGELCDAATDACVVGCTGGCTIDGTCYGAGQANPLEPCLVCDPSASATDWSSNEGATCEDGEFCTTGDVCAAGVCVGGAARDCDDGVACDGAETCDELADVCQPGASTCASDEICDVASDTCVTSCTGCVIGGTCFGAGQRNPANQCEVCDPATSAAGWSSNDGASCDDGLFCTDGDVCTGTTCGGAARVCSDGISCNGAEACDEAADACTAGAATCGGGTLCDPATDACVTTCSGCV
;
A
#
# COMPACT_ATOMS: atom_id res chain seq x y z
N MET A 1 -29.31 6.98 -10.28
CA MET A 1 -30.49 6.33 -10.92
C MET A 1 -31.65 7.24 -11.35
N VAL A 2 -31.49 8.57 -11.46
CA VAL A 2 -32.55 9.43 -12.02
C VAL A 2 -31.92 10.44 -12.98
N CYS A 3 -32.00 10.14 -14.26
CA CYS A 3 -31.92 11.18 -15.30
C CYS A 3 -33.31 11.81 -15.34
N ASP A 4 -33.41 13.08 -14.98
CA ASP A 4 -34.66 13.77 -14.69
C ASP A 4 -35.70 13.65 -15.84
N PRO A 5 -36.90 13.07 -15.61
CA PRO A 5 -37.98 13.07 -16.59
C PRO A 5 -38.77 14.39 -16.64
N GLU A 6 -38.44 15.42 -15.85
CA GLU A 6 -39.12 16.72 -15.86
C GLU A 6 -38.44 17.76 -16.76
N ALA A 7 -37.92 17.34 -17.93
CA ALA A 7 -37.82 18.21 -19.09
C ALA A 7 -39.23 18.41 -19.69
N SER A 8 -39.77 19.61 -19.46
CA SER A 8 -41.00 20.13 -20.05
C SER A 8 -41.19 19.72 -21.53
N ALA A 9 -42.42 19.33 -21.89
CA ALA A 9 -42.86 18.71 -23.15
C ALA A 9 -42.68 19.54 -24.46
N THR A 10 -41.67 20.41 -24.57
CA THR A 10 -41.43 21.26 -25.75
C THR A 10 -39.99 21.29 -26.26
N GLU A 11 -39.03 20.66 -25.58
CA GLU A 11 -37.64 20.58 -26.03
C GLU A 11 -37.33 19.10 -26.35
N LEU A 12 -36.84 18.80 -27.55
CA LEU A 12 -36.33 17.45 -27.85
C LEU A 12 -34.96 17.28 -27.17
N SER A 13 -34.95 16.90 -25.89
CA SER A 13 -34.14 15.81 -25.32
C SER A 13 -34.21 15.86 -23.79
N PRO A 14 -34.27 14.70 -23.09
CA PRO A 14 -33.81 14.56 -21.70
C PRO A 14 -32.37 15.08 -21.56
N ASP A 15 -31.77 15.14 -20.38
CA ASP A 15 -30.35 15.54 -20.18
C ASP A 15 -29.35 14.55 -20.82
N ASP A 16 -29.56 14.23 -22.10
CA ASP A 16 -28.81 13.35 -22.94
C ASP A 16 -27.40 13.91 -23.08
N GLY A 17 -26.42 13.17 -22.56
CA GLY A 17 -25.03 13.64 -22.51
C GLY A 17 -24.58 14.18 -21.15
N ALA A 18 -25.47 14.33 -20.16
CA ALA A 18 -25.05 14.68 -18.80
C ALA A 18 -24.37 13.48 -18.12
N SER A 19 -23.29 13.74 -17.37
CA SER A 19 -22.66 12.72 -16.54
C SER A 19 -23.60 12.28 -15.43
N CYS A 20 -23.66 10.99 -15.18
CA CYS A 20 -24.42 10.40 -14.11
C CYS A 20 -23.65 9.20 -13.53
N ASP A 21 -24.24 8.48 -12.58
CA ASP A 21 -23.72 7.22 -12.03
C ASP A 21 -24.88 6.21 -12.04
N ASP A 22 -24.66 5.07 -12.70
CA ASP A 22 -25.60 3.97 -12.86
C ASP A 22 -25.54 2.95 -11.70
N GLY A 23 -24.56 3.10 -10.80
CA GLY A 23 -24.38 2.33 -9.57
C GLY A 23 -23.76 0.95 -9.79
N LEU A 24 -23.14 0.72 -10.93
CA LEU A 24 -22.45 -0.52 -11.27
C LEU A 24 -20.92 -0.29 -11.19
N SER A 25 -20.23 -1.21 -10.54
CA SER A 25 -18.76 -1.17 -10.36
C SER A 25 -18.02 -1.43 -11.68
N CYS A 26 -18.72 -2.01 -12.65
CA CYS A 26 -18.18 -2.44 -13.92
C CYS A 26 -18.47 -1.49 -15.08
N THR A 27 -18.90 -0.28 -14.80
CA THR A 27 -19.13 0.78 -15.77
C THR A 27 -18.36 2.03 -15.38
N GLU A 28 -17.91 2.76 -16.39
CA GLU A 28 -17.32 4.07 -16.24
C GLU A 28 -17.97 5.06 -17.22
N ARG A 29 -17.80 6.35 -16.93
CA ARG A 29 -18.19 7.46 -17.81
C ARG A 29 -19.69 7.50 -18.09
N ASP A 30 -20.50 7.19 -17.08
CA ASP A 30 -21.95 7.04 -17.27
C ASP A 30 -22.60 8.33 -17.71
N THR A 31 -23.50 8.16 -18.68
CA THR A 31 -24.11 9.27 -19.37
C THR A 31 -25.61 9.06 -19.42
N CYS A 32 -26.36 10.12 -19.14
CA CYS A 32 -27.80 10.10 -19.27
C CYS A 32 -28.19 9.96 -20.74
N SER A 33 -29.14 9.06 -21.00
CA SER A 33 -29.78 8.90 -22.30
C SER A 33 -31.23 8.47 -22.09
N ALA A 34 -32.18 9.26 -22.60
CA ALA A 34 -33.61 8.94 -22.54
C ALA A 34 -34.16 8.70 -21.12
N GLY A 35 -33.62 9.39 -20.11
CA GLY A 35 -34.04 9.21 -18.71
C GLY A 35 -33.40 8.00 -18.00
N ALA A 36 -32.47 7.29 -18.65
CA ALA A 36 -31.67 6.22 -18.06
C ALA A 36 -30.21 6.64 -17.95
N CYS A 37 -29.57 6.31 -16.83
CA CYS A 37 -28.13 6.43 -16.66
C CYS A 37 -27.49 5.08 -16.99
N SER A 38 -26.47 5.11 -17.82
CA SER A 38 -25.68 3.91 -18.16
C SER A 38 -24.27 4.31 -18.57
N GLY A 39 -23.28 3.53 -18.16
CA GLY A 39 -21.89 3.68 -18.55
C GLY A 39 -21.40 2.77 -19.65
N GLU A 40 -20.16 3.05 -20.02
CA GLU A 40 -19.35 2.15 -20.84
C GLU A 40 -18.69 1.13 -19.91
N THR A 41 -18.66 -0.14 -20.29
CA THR A 41 -18.06 -1.18 -19.46
C THR A 41 -16.58 -0.90 -19.23
N ILE A 42 -16.13 -0.95 -17.98
CA ILE A 42 -14.71 -0.79 -17.66
C ILE A 42 -13.89 -1.94 -18.27
N ALA A 43 -12.72 -1.61 -18.80
CA ALA A 43 -11.72 -2.61 -19.15
C ALA A 43 -11.04 -3.09 -17.87
N CYS A 44 -11.15 -4.39 -17.58
CA CYS A 44 -10.62 -4.99 -16.36
C CYS A 44 -9.22 -5.58 -16.57
N ASP A 45 -8.35 -5.38 -15.58
CA ASP A 45 -7.02 -5.98 -15.42
C ASP A 45 -6.79 -6.18 -13.92
N ASP A 46 -6.63 -7.42 -13.47
CA ASP A 46 -6.39 -7.78 -12.06
C ASP A 46 -4.88 -7.83 -11.71
N GLY A 47 -4.01 -7.46 -12.66
CA GLY A 47 -2.56 -7.51 -12.51
C GLY A 47 -1.98 -8.93 -12.54
N ILE A 48 -2.81 -9.96 -12.73
CA ILE A 48 -2.41 -11.37 -12.81
C ILE A 48 -2.63 -11.85 -14.24
N SER A 49 -1.58 -11.76 -15.04
CA SER A 49 -1.65 -12.15 -16.45
C SER A 49 -2.03 -13.63 -16.64
N CYS A 50 -2.80 -13.91 -17.70
CA CYS A 50 -3.10 -15.26 -18.18
C CYS A 50 -3.94 -16.14 -17.26
N ASN A 51 -4.77 -15.54 -16.42
CA ASN A 51 -5.76 -16.27 -15.63
C ASN A 51 -7.17 -16.24 -16.25
N GLY A 52 -7.43 -15.44 -17.28
CA GLY A 52 -8.75 -15.33 -17.89
C GLY A 52 -8.79 -14.31 -19.01
N ALA A 53 -9.99 -13.87 -19.37
CA ALA A 53 -10.17 -12.51 -19.88
C ALA A 53 -10.99 -11.83 -18.81
N GLU A 54 -10.48 -10.72 -18.29
CA GLU A 54 -10.87 -10.30 -16.96
C GLU A 54 -12.27 -9.70 -17.01
N MET A 55 -13.15 -10.36 -16.26
CA MET A 55 -14.53 -10.00 -16.19
C MET A 55 -14.70 -9.16 -14.95
N CYS A 56 -15.21 -7.95 -15.16
CA CYS A 56 -15.70 -7.21 -14.04
C CYS A 56 -16.92 -7.93 -13.45
N SER A 57 -16.88 -8.18 -12.15
CA SER A 57 -17.93 -8.85 -11.40
C SER A 57 -18.49 -7.92 -10.35
N GLU A 58 -19.76 -7.53 -10.53
CA GLU A 58 -20.50 -6.74 -9.54
C GLU A 58 -20.61 -7.45 -8.19
N ASP A 59 -20.68 -8.79 -8.20
CA ASP A 59 -20.77 -9.60 -6.98
C ASP A 59 -19.44 -9.66 -6.21
N ALA A 60 -18.31 -9.47 -6.91
CA ALA A 60 -16.98 -9.43 -6.31
C ALA A 60 -16.51 -8.00 -6.01
N GLY A 61 -17.23 -6.98 -6.50
CA GLY A 61 -16.87 -5.57 -6.35
C GLY A 61 -15.63 -5.17 -7.14
N GLY A 62 -15.29 -5.91 -8.20
CA GLY A 62 -14.06 -5.65 -8.95
C GLY A 62 -13.79 -6.64 -10.08
N CYS A 63 -12.59 -6.50 -10.65
CA CYS A 63 -12.10 -7.39 -11.71
C CYS A 63 -11.77 -8.76 -11.11
N GLU A 64 -12.38 -9.81 -11.65
CA GLU A 64 -12.12 -11.18 -11.25
C GLU A 64 -11.46 -11.96 -12.40
N PRO A 65 -10.60 -12.94 -12.07
CA PRO A 65 -10.04 -13.88 -13.03
C PRO A 65 -11.14 -14.56 -13.85
N GLY A 66 -11.04 -14.50 -15.18
CA GLY A 66 -11.91 -15.25 -16.08
C GLY A 66 -11.60 -16.75 -16.17
N ALA A 67 -12.25 -17.47 -17.09
CA ALA A 67 -11.77 -18.77 -17.55
C ALA A 67 -10.78 -18.53 -18.69
N SER A 68 -9.55 -19.09 -18.60
CA SER A 68 -8.49 -18.97 -19.60
C SER A 68 -9.03 -18.83 -21.04
N ALA A 69 -8.90 -17.63 -21.61
CA ALA A 69 -9.64 -17.21 -22.80
C ALA A 69 -9.13 -17.82 -24.12
N CYS A 70 -8.03 -18.56 -24.09
CA CYS A 70 -7.40 -19.05 -25.30
C CYS A 70 -8.10 -20.31 -25.81
N GLY A 71 -8.56 -20.25 -27.05
CA GLY A 71 -9.15 -21.37 -27.75
C GLY A 71 -8.16 -22.53 -27.92
N ALA A 72 -8.65 -23.68 -28.38
CA ALA A 72 -7.81 -24.87 -28.54
C ALA A 72 -6.61 -24.60 -29.47
N GLY A 73 -5.41 -24.48 -28.90
CA GLY A 73 -4.16 -24.22 -29.61
C GLY A 73 -3.65 -22.78 -29.56
N GLU A 74 -4.34 -21.88 -28.87
CA GLU A 74 -3.88 -20.52 -28.57
C GLU A 74 -3.16 -20.50 -27.21
N LEU A 75 -2.16 -19.63 -27.07
CA LEU A 75 -1.38 -19.42 -25.84
C LEU A 75 -1.67 -18.01 -25.33
N CYS A 76 -1.67 -17.81 -24.01
CA CYS A 76 -1.76 -16.45 -23.47
C CYS A 76 -0.38 -15.79 -23.42
N ASP A 77 -0.25 -14.58 -23.95
CA ASP A 77 0.93 -13.72 -23.82
C ASP A 77 0.87 -12.97 -22.49
N ALA A 78 1.73 -13.35 -21.53
CA ALA A 78 1.75 -12.79 -20.19
C ALA A 78 2.28 -11.34 -20.13
N ALA A 79 2.77 -10.76 -21.22
CA ALA A 79 3.17 -9.35 -21.26
C ALA A 79 2.04 -8.43 -21.76
N THR A 80 1.11 -8.97 -22.56
CA THR A 80 0.00 -8.18 -23.14
C THR A 80 -1.37 -8.68 -22.75
N ASP A 81 -1.43 -9.74 -21.95
CA ASP A 81 -2.65 -10.43 -21.51
C ASP A 81 -3.58 -10.81 -22.68
N ALA A 82 -2.98 -11.27 -23.79
CA ALA A 82 -3.70 -11.53 -25.04
C ALA A 82 -3.47 -12.96 -25.54
N CYS A 83 -4.49 -13.57 -26.14
CA CYS A 83 -4.34 -14.86 -26.80
C CYS A 83 -3.59 -14.73 -28.13
N VAL A 84 -2.47 -15.45 -28.23
CA VAL A 84 -1.59 -15.48 -29.39
C VAL A 84 -1.54 -16.88 -29.99
N VAL A 85 -1.49 -16.96 -31.32
CA VAL A 85 -1.27 -18.22 -32.04
C VAL A 85 0.24 -18.47 -32.12
N GLY A 86 0.75 -19.17 -31.12
CA GLY A 86 2.16 -19.54 -31.00
C GLY A 86 3.04 -18.44 -30.40
N CYS A 87 4.02 -18.85 -29.59
CA CYS A 87 4.91 -17.94 -28.86
C CYS A 87 6.15 -17.60 -29.71
N THR A 88 5.98 -16.77 -30.74
CA THR A 88 7.08 -16.46 -31.67
C THR A 88 8.08 -15.51 -31.02
N GLY A 89 9.27 -15.99 -30.71
CA GLY A 89 10.33 -15.19 -30.09
C GLY A 89 10.24 -15.08 -28.57
N GLY A 90 9.38 -15.87 -27.93
CA GLY A 90 9.25 -16.01 -26.48
C GLY A 90 9.33 -17.48 -26.04
N CYS A 91 8.97 -17.74 -24.79
CA CYS A 91 8.99 -19.07 -24.17
C CYS A 91 7.56 -19.55 -23.92
N THR A 92 7.27 -20.81 -24.24
CA THR A 92 6.01 -21.47 -23.87
C THR A 92 6.23 -22.31 -22.62
N ILE A 93 5.95 -21.74 -21.45
CA ILE A 93 6.18 -22.37 -20.14
C ILE A 93 4.81 -22.70 -19.54
N ASP A 94 4.57 -23.98 -19.27
CA ASP A 94 3.30 -24.52 -18.73
C ASP A 94 2.03 -24.12 -19.52
N GLY A 95 2.16 -23.88 -20.83
CA GLY A 95 1.04 -23.50 -21.70
C GLY A 95 0.79 -21.98 -21.79
N THR A 96 1.60 -21.19 -21.09
CA THR A 96 1.60 -19.72 -21.16
C THR A 96 2.79 -19.25 -22.02
N CYS A 97 2.57 -18.23 -22.84
CA CYS A 97 3.60 -17.55 -23.61
C CYS A 97 4.18 -16.38 -22.80
N TYR A 98 5.48 -16.41 -22.56
CA TYR A 98 6.22 -15.33 -21.94
C TYR A 98 7.11 -14.65 -22.98
N GLY A 99 7.18 -13.33 -22.97
CA GLY A 99 8.07 -12.56 -23.83
C GLY A 99 9.53 -12.81 -23.48
N ALA A 100 10.45 -12.75 -24.47
CA ALA A 100 11.88 -12.82 -24.18
C ALA A 100 12.32 -11.72 -23.20
N GLY A 101 13.01 -12.10 -22.13
CA GLY A 101 13.45 -11.21 -21.06
C GLY A 101 12.39 -10.97 -19.97
N GLN A 102 11.20 -11.53 -20.09
CA GLN A 102 10.18 -11.42 -19.04
C GLN A 102 10.57 -12.26 -17.81
N ALA A 103 10.65 -11.62 -16.65
CA ALA A 103 10.91 -12.29 -15.38
C ALA A 103 9.68 -13.11 -14.94
N ASN A 104 9.92 -14.21 -14.23
CA ASN A 104 8.87 -14.97 -13.59
C ASN A 104 8.28 -14.14 -12.43
N PRO A 105 6.96 -13.90 -12.40
CA PRO A 105 6.31 -13.09 -11.36
C PRO A 105 6.46 -13.64 -9.93
N LEU A 106 6.62 -14.96 -9.78
CA LEU A 106 6.74 -15.62 -8.47
C LEU A 106 8.20 -15.84 -8.05
N GLU A 107 9.10 -15.90 -9.02
CA GLU A 107 10.53 -16.22 -8.81
C GLU A 107 11.38 -15.26 -9.65
N PRO A 108 11.70 -14.05 -9.17
CA PRO A 108 12.34 -13.00 -9.99
C PRO A 108 13.71 -13.39 -10.57
N CYS A 109 14.33 -14.44 -10.02
CA CYS A 109 15.58 -15.01 -10.53
C CYS A 109 15.43 -15.98 -11.70
N LEU A 110 14.22 -16.10 -12.20
CA LEU A 110 13.88 -16.83 -13.40
C LEU A 110 13.37 -15.86 -14.47
N VAL A 111 13.76 -16.12 -15.73
CA VAL A 111 13.43 -15.29 -16.89
C VAL A 111 13.14 -16.16 -18.10
N CYS A 112 12.27 -15.70 -18.99
CA CYS A 112 12.14 -16.29 -20.29
C CYS A 112 13.35 -15.92 -21.18
N ASP A 113 14.28 -16.84 -21.35
CA ASP A 113 15.33 -16.76 -22.37
C ASP A 113 15.10 -17.85 -23.43
N PRO A 114 14.43 -17.53 -24.56
CA PRO A 114 14.15 -18.51 -25.60
C PRO A 114 15.39 -19.04 -26.32
N SER A 115 16.56 -18.39 -26.14
CA SER A 115 17.84 -18.87 -26.66
C SER A 115 18.48 -19.95 -25.78
N ALA A 116 18.17 -19.94 -24.48
CA ALA A 116 18.56 -20.96 -23.51
C ALA A 116 17.53 -22.09 -23.44
N SER A 117 16.25 -21.76 -23.23
CA SER A 117 15.13 -22.70 -23.31
C SER A 117 13.84 -21.99 -23.77
N ALA A 118 13.19 -22.55 -24.78
CA ALA A 118 11.89 -22.06 -25.24
C ALA A 118 10.71 -22.66 -24.46
N THR A 119 10.93 -23.59 -23.54
CA THR A 119 9.87 -24.31 -22.83
C THR A 119 10.00 -24.31 -21.32
N ASP A 120 11.09 -23.78 -20.79
CA ASP A 120 11.37 -23.74 -19.36
C ASP A 120 11.92 -22.37 -18.98
N TRP A 121 11.76 -22.01 -17.71
CA TRP A 121 12.41 -20.85 -17.14
C TRP A 121 13.94 -20.99 -17.19
N SER A 122 14.60 -19.90 -17.57
CA SER A 122 16.05 -19.78 -17.55
C SER A 122 16.48 -18.89 -16.38
N SER A 123 17.73 -18.96 -16.00
CA SER A 123 18.28 -18.13 -14.93
C SER A 123 18.36 -16.66 -15.35
N ASN A 124 18.04 -15.75 -14.42
CA ASN A 124 18.04 -14.31 -14.64
C ASN A 124 19.27 -13.65 -14.02
N GLU A 125 20.47 -14.06 -14.43
CA GLU A 125 21.73 -13.63 -13.81
C GLU A 125 21.86 -12.10 -13.67
N GLY A 126 22.11 -11.65 -12.45
CA GLY A 126 22.39 -10.24 -12.13
C GLY A 126 21.16 -9.34 -12.07
N ALA A 127 19.95 -9.87 -12.29
CA ALA A 127 18.73 -9.14 -11.97
C ALA A 127 18.62 -8.89 -10.45
N THR A 128 17.98 -7.79 -10.08
CA THR A 128 17.67 -7.48 -8.68
C THR A 128 16.59 -8.41 -8.17
N CYS A 129 16.71 -8.83 -6.92
CA CYS A 129 15.72 -9.63 -6.20
C CYS A 129 15.78 -9.28 -4.71
N GLU A 130 14.97 -9.96 -3.90
CA GLU A 130 15.05 -9.92 -2.44
C GLU A 130 15.25 -11.36 -1.95
N ASP A 131 16.30 -11.62 -1.19
CA ASP A 131 16.62 -12.97 -0.68
C ASP A 131 15.84 -13.32 0.60
N GLY A 132 15.16 -12.33 1.17
CA GLY A 132 14.36 -12.44 2.38
C GLY A 132 15.17 -12.33 3.67
N GLU A 133 16.47 -12.03 3.61
CA GLU A 133 17.32 -11.75 4.76
C GLU A 133 17.29 -10.23 5.06
N PHE A 134 17.23 -9.85 6.34
CA PHE A 134 17.22 -8.45 6.72
C PHE A 134 18.63 -7.88 6.65
N CYS A 135 19.73 -8.57 6.96
CA CYS A 135 21.05 -7.92 6.96
C CYS A 135 21.74 -7.91 5.60
N THR A 136 21.01 -8.18 4.52
CA THR A 136 21.47 -8.04 3.14
C THR A 136 20.73 -6.89 2.45
N THR A 137 21.38 -6.30 1.45
CA THR A 137 20.80 -5.24 0.61
C THR A 137 21.35 -5.35 -0.80
N GLY A 138 20.52 -4.99 -1.78
CA GLY A 138 20.91 -5.01 -3.18
C GLY A 138 21.17 -6.43 -3.68
N ASP A 139 20.28 -7.36 -3.32
CA ASP A 139 20.40 -8.77 -3.65
C ASP A 139 20.28 -8.97 -5.16
N VAL A 140 20.95 -10.02 -5.63
CA VAL A 140 21.03 -10.31 -7.05
C VAL A 140 20.84 -11.78 -7.34
N CYS A 141 20.29 -12.05 -8.51
CA CYS A 141 20.06 -13.41 -8.95
C CYS A 141 21.36 -14.06 -9.42
N ALA A 142 21.66 -15.25 -8.88
CA ALA A 142 22.79 -16.07 -9.27
C ALA A 142 22.37 -17.54 -9.37
N ALA A 143 22.54 -18.13 -10.56
CA ALA A 143 22.19 -19.53 -10.82
C ALA A 143 20.71 -19.87 -10.48
N GLY A 144 19.80 -18.95 -10.77
CA GLY A 144 18.36 -19.14 -10.58
C GLY A 144 17.85 -18.93 -9.15
N VAL A 145 18.71 -18.56 -8.20
CA VAL A 145 18.32 -18.22 -6.82
C VAL A 145 18.70 -16.78 -6.50
N CYS A 146 17.91 -16.14 -5.63
CA CYS A 146 18.29 -14.85 -5.09
C CYS A 146 19.39 -15.05 -4.05
N VAL A 147 20.47 -14.28 -4.15
CA VAL A 147 21.57 -14.32 -3.19
C VAL A 147 21.78 -12.94 -2.59
N GLY A 148 22.03 -12.92 -1.28
CA GLY A 148 22.31 -11.71 -0.53
C GLY A 148 23.42 -10.87 -1.11
N GLY A 149 23.12 -9.57 -1.20
CA GLY A 149 24.03 -8.56 -1.69
C GLY A 149 25.03 -8.11 -0.63
N ALA A 150 25.17 -6.80 -0.49
CA ALA A 150 26.05 -6.23 0.52
C ALA A 150 25.40 -6.31 1.91
N ALA A 151 26.23 -6.47 2.95
CA ALA A 151 25.76 -6.37 4.32
C ALA A 151 25.09 -5.01 4.53
N ARG A 152 23.93 -5.00 5.19
CA ARG A 152 23.18 -3.81 5.55
C ARG A 152 24.05 -2.90 6.39
N ASP A 153 24.10 -1.63 5.98
CA ASP A 153 24.75 -0.60 6.76
C ASP A 153 23.85 -0.22 7.94
N CYS A 154 24.31 -0.53 9.14
CA CYS A 154 23.59 -0.29 10.40
C CYS A 154 24.13 0.90 11.17
N ASP A 155 25.11 1.64 10.64
CA ASP A 155 25.66 2.83 11.28
C ASP A 155 24.56 3.88 11.51
N ASP A 156 24.25 4.14 12.77
CA ASP A 156 23.25 5.13 13.19
C ASP A 156 23.86 6.52 13.43
N GLY A 157 25.17 6.65 13.23
CA GLY A 157 25.95 7.86 13.43
C GLY A 157 26.28 8.17 14.89
N VAL A 158 26.08 7.23 15.82
CA VAL A 158 26.42 7.37 17.24
C VAL A 158 27.69 6.57 17.55
N ALA A 159 28.85 7.21 17.54
CA ALA A 159 30.12 6.52 17.82
C ALA A 159 30.28 6.01 19.27
N CYS A 160 29.60 6.61 20.26
CA CYS A 160 29.84 6.29 21.67
C CYS A 160 29.19 4.99 22.18
N ASP A 161 28.16 4.47 21.51
CA ASP A 161 27.58 3.14 21.78
C ASP A 161 28.18 2.05 20.87
N GLY A 162 28.94 2.47 19.85
CA GLY A 162 29.97 1.67 19.20
C GLY A 162 29.42 0.82 18.06
N ALA A 163 30.34 0.33 17.22
CA ALA A 163 30.02 -0.25 15.92
C ALA A 163 28.84 -1.24 15.95
N GLU A 164 27.85 -0.90 15.15
CA GLU A 164 26.54 -1.50 15.11
C GLU A 164 26.61 -2.85 14.42
N THR A 165 25.75 -3.75 14.85
CA THR A 165 25.64 -5.08 14.26
C THR A 165 24.22 -5.31 13.80
N CYS A 166 24.08 -5.98 12.67
CA CYS A 166 22.77 -6.37 12.18
C CYS A 166 22.37 -7.75 12.73
N ASP A 167 21.18 -7.84 13.33
CA ASP A 167 20.61 -9.09 13.85
C ASP A 167 19.48 -9.57 12.92
N GLU A 168 19.80 -10.59 12.13
CA GLU A 168 18.88 -11.23 11.18
C GLU A 168 17.66 -11.89 11.83
N LEU A 169 17.79 -12.37 13.07
CA LEU A 169 16.68 -13.08 13.70
C LEU A 169 15.65 -12.10 14.25
N ALA A 170 16.09 -10.90 14.59
CA ALA A 170 15.27 -9.84 15.16
C ALA A 170 14.92 -8.75 14.14
N ASP A 171 15.35 -8.88 12.88
CA ASP A 171 15.18 -7.91 11.80
C ASP A 171 15.52 -6.48 12.23
N VAL A 172 16.65 -6.30 12.92
CA VAL A 172 17.00 -5.02 13.55
C VAL A 172 18.50 -4.74 13.54
N CYS A 173 18.84 -3.46 13.33
CA CYS A 173 20.18 -2.94 13.61
C CYS A 173 20.31 -2.70 15.12
N GLN A 174 21.32 -3.31 15.72
CA GLN A 174 21.59 -3.22 17.15
C GLN A 174 22.84 -2.36 17.39
N PRO A 175 22.78 -1.42 18.36
CA PRO A 175 23.96 -0.69 18.79
C PRO A 175 25.00 -1.65 19.34
N GLY A 176 26.27 -1.29 19.18
CA GLY A 176 27.39 -2.10 19.61
C GLY A 176 27.61 -2.09 21.13
N ALA A 177 28.82 -2.51 21.51
CA ALA A 177 29.28 -2.34 22.88
C ALA A 177 29.84 -0.92 23.06
N SER A 178 29.33 -0.20 24.07
CA SER A 178 29.79 1.16 24.35
C SER A 178 31.31 1.26 24.41
N THR A 179 31.83 2.27 23.72
CA THR A 179 33.27 2.56 23.65
C THR A 179 33.76 3.39 24.85
N CYS A 180 32.85 3.82 25.72
CA CYS A 180 33.13 4.63 26.89
C CYS A 180 33.87 3.87 27.99
N ALA A 181 34.59 4.60 28.83
CA ALA A 181 35.20 4.00 30.02
C ALA A 181 34.12 3.47 30.97
N SER A 182 34.50 2.56 31.87
CA SER A 182 33.57 1.93 32.82
C SER A 182 32.86 2.90 33.78
N ASP A 183 33.38 4.12 33.93
CA ASP A 183 32.82 5.21 34.74
C ASP A 183 32.22 6.36 33.90
N GLU A 184 32.09 6.16 32.59
CA GLU A 184 31.48 7.08 31.64
C GLU A 184 30.20 6.48 31.05
N ILE A 185 29.37 7.36 30.50
CA ILE A 185 28.07 7.03 29.90
C ILE A 185 28.08 7.59 28.49
N CYS A 186 27.63 6.82 27.50
CA CYS A 186 27.41 7.34 26.15
C CYS A 186 26.20 8.29 26.16
N ASP A 187 26.43 9.56 25.87
CA ASP A 187 25.38 10.53 25.58
C ASP A 187 25.13 10.56 24.07
N VAL A 188 24.06 9.89 23.66
CA VAL A 188 23.71 9.72 22.25
C VAL A 188 23.29 11.03 21.58
N ALA A 189 22.89 12.04 22.37
CA ALA A 189 22.51 13.34 21.82
C ALA A 189 23.74 14.19 21.46
N SER A 190 24.85 14.01 22.18
CA SER A 190 26.11 14.70 21.89
C SER A 190 27.14 13.82 21.19
N ASP A 191 26.86 12.52 21.05
CA ASP A 191 27.78 11.48 20.60
C ASP A 191 29.12 11.50 21.35
N THR A 192 29.05 11.61 22.68
CA THR A 192 30.26 11.64 23.52
C THR A 192 30.11 10.85 24.81
N CYS A 193 31.24 10.34 25.31
CA CYS A 193 31.33 9.75 26.64
C CYS A 193 31.37 10.85 27.70
N VAL A 194 30.36 10.86 28.57
CA VAL A 194 30.21 11.85 29.64
C VAL A 194 30.25 11.19 31.01
N THR A 195 30.83 11.87 32.00
CA THR A 195 30.86 11.38 33.40
C THR A 195 29.58 11.71 34.17
N SER A 196 28.68 12.49 33.58
CA SER A 196 27.39 12.84 34.18
C SER A 196 26.36 13.14 33.10
N CYS A 197 25.18 12.56 33.23
CA CYS A 197 24.04 12.80 32.34
C CYS A 197 23.11 13.87 32.95
N THR A 198 22.81 14.92 32.19
CA THR A 198 21.79 15.91 32.60
C THR A 198 20.36 15.51 32.23
N GLY A 199 20.20 14.47 31.39
CA GLY A 199 18.92 13.87 31.04
C GLY A 199 18.68 12.56 31.79
N CYS A 200 18.27 11.51 31.06
CA CYS A 200 17.89 10.22 31.63
C CYS A 200 18.97 9.18 31.34
N VAL A 201 19.32 8.37 32.33
CA VAL A 201 20.21 7.21 32.14
C VAL A 201 19.34 5.96 32.03
N ILE A 202 19.07 5.52 30.81
CA ILE A 202 18.18 4.40 30.51
C ILE A 202 19.02 3.27 29.92
N GLY A 203 19.04 2.11 30.58
CA GLY A 203 19.85 0.97 30.12
C GLY A 203 21.36 1.19 30.14
N GLY A 204 21.86 2.22 30.83
CA GLY A 204 23.29 2.58 30.82
C GLY A 204 23.67 3.61 29.75
N THR A 205 22.70 4.11 28.98
CA THR A 205 22.86 5.16 27.97
C THR A 205 22.24 6.46 28.45
N CYS A 206 22.91 7.59 28.19
CA CYS A 206 22.40 8.92 28.51
C CYS A 206 21.59 9.45 27.33
N PHE A 207 20.31 9.73 27.58
CA PHE A 207 19.42 10.40 26.66
C PHE A 207 19.21 11.83 27.13
N GLY A 208 19.27 12.78 26.20
CA GLY A 208 19.01 14.19 26.48
C GLY A 208 17.57 14.41 26.95
N ALA A 209 17.33 15.41 27.80
CA ALA A 209 15.98 15.78 28.19
C ALA A 209 15.14 16.17 26.96
N GLY A 210 13.97 15.56 26.80
CA GLY A 210 13.09 15.72 25.63
C GLY A 210 13.41 14.80 24.45
N GLN A 211 14.45 13.95 24.54
CA GLN A 211 14.76 12.98 23.49
C GLN A 211 13.71 11.86 23.46
N ARG A 212 13.18 11.53 22.29
CA ARG A 212 12.20 10.44 22.10
C ARG A 212 12.86 9.08 22.20
N ASN A 213 12.13 8.07 22.68
CA ASN A 213 12.57 6.69 22.65
C ASN A 213 12.60 6.18 21.19
N PRO A 214 13.76 5.74 20.67
CA PRO A 214 13.85 5.17 19.33
C PRO A 214 12.94 3.96 19.09
N ALA A 215 12.66 3.18 20.14
CA ALA A 215 11.78 2.01 20.06
C ALA A 215 10.29 2.35 20.22
N ASN A 216 9.95 3.55 20.71
CA ASN A 216 8.58 4.00 20.88
C ASN A 216 8.50 5.53 20.87
N GLN A 217 8.05 6.10 19.76
CA GLN A 217 7.88 7.55 19.60
C GLN A 217 6.95 8.24 20.63
N CYS A 218 6.11 7.47 21.34
CA CYS A 218 5.24 7.96 22.42
C CYS A 218 5.88 7.92 23.79
N GLU A 219 7.17 7.65 23.84
CA GLU A 219 7.99 7.75 25.02
C GLU A 219 9.09 8.80 24.83
N VAL A 220 9.43 9.50 25.93
CA VAL A 220 10.41 10.57 25.94
C VAL A 220 11.24 10.53 27.22
N CYS A 221 12.48 10.97 27.15
CA CYS A 221 13.28 11.22 28.32
C CYS A 221 12.79 12.51 29.01
N ASP A 222 12.01 12.35 30.08
CA ASP A 222 11.69 13.42 31.01
C ASP A 222 12.37 13.17 32.37
N PRO A 223 13.54 13.78 32.64
CA PRO A 223 14.28 13.56 33.88
C PRO A 223 13.56 14.10 35.13
N ALA A 224 12.56 14.98 34.97
CA ALA A 224 11.75 15.45 36.09
C ALA A 224 10.73 14.40 36.55
N THR A 225 10.26 13.57 35.61
CA THR A 225 9.34 12.45 35.87
C THR A 225 10.12 11.17 36.23
N SER A 226 11.13 10.82 35.44
CA SER A 226 12.00 9.67 35.67
C SER A 226 13.39 9.86 35.07
N ALA A 227 14.42 9.88 35.92
CA ALA A 227 15.82 9.96 35.47
C ALA A 227 16.40 8.62 35.00
N ALA A 228 15.67 7.50 35.16
CA ALA A 228 16.17 6.15 34.89
C ALA A 228 15.25 5.31 33.98
N GLY A 229 14.25 5.94 33.37
CA GLY A 229 13.32 5.25 32.47
C GLY A 229 12.56 6.24 31.59
N TRP A 230 11.94 5.70 30.55
CA TRP A 230 11.11 6.48 29.63
C TRP A 230 9.84 6.99 30.33
N SER A 231 9.39 8.18 29.92
CA SER A 231 8.16 8.82 30.38
C SER A 231 7.18 8.98 29.20
N SER A 232 5.88 9.14 29.46
CA SER A 232 4.90 9.35 28.38
C SER A 232 5.17 10.66 27.64
N ASN A 233 5.00 10.62 26.32
CA ASN A 233 5.17 11.78 25.43
C ASN A 233 3.81 12.30 24.95
N ASP A 234 2.87 12.46 25.89
CA ASP A 234 1.46 12.71 25.59
C ASP A 234 1.27 13.99 24.76
N GLY A 235 0.49 13.86 23.68
CA GLY A 235 0.19 14.95 22.74
C GLY A 235 1.28 15.26 21.71
N ALA A 236 2.41 14.55 21.72
CA ALA A 236 3.37 14.62 20.62
C ALA A 236 2.80 13.95 19.37
N SER A 237 3.16 14.48 18.20
CA SER A 237 2.84 13.83 16.92
C SER A 237 3.60 12.52 16.78
N CYS A 238 2.91 11.53 16.26
CA CYS A 238 3.43 10.20 16.01
C CYS A 238 2.82 9.65 14.70
N ASP A 239 3.15 8.42 14.34
CA ASP A 239 2.59 7.68 13.21
C ASP A 239 2.32 6.23 13.67
N ASP A 240 1.07 5.83 13.79
CA ASP A 240 0.72 4.49 14.27
C ASP A 240 0.91 3.39 13.21
N GLY A 241 1.40 3.78 12.03
CA GLY A 241 1.66 2.91 10.89
C GLY A 241 0.39 2.49 10.17
N LEU A 242 -0.78 3.00 10.58
CA LEU A 242 -2.04 2.68 9.95
C LEU A 242 -2.39 3.72 8.87
N PHE A 243 -2.85 3.26 7.72
CA PHE A 243 -3.33 4.13 6.67
C PHE A 243 -4.62 4.85 7.07
N CYS A 244 -5.51 4.20 7.80
CA CYS A 244 -6.85 4.71 8.11
C CYS A 244 -6.92 5.62 9.33
N THR A 245 -5.79 6.14 9.77
CA THR A 245 -5.66 7.13 10.84
C THR A 245 -5.02 8.40 10.30
N ASP A 246 -5.43 9.54 10.83
CA ASP A 246 -4.84 10.83 10.53
C ASP A 246 -4.61 11.65 11.80
N GLY A 247 -3.52 12.41 11.77
CA GLY A 247 -3.17 13.35 12.83
C GLY A 247 -2.78 12.66 14.13
N ASP A 248 -2.03 11.57 14.04
CA ASP A 248 -1.76 10.71 15.20
C ASP A 248 -1.02 11.42 16.31
N VAL A 249 -1.47 11.13 17.52
CA VAL A 249 -0.96 11.73 18.74
C VAL A 249 -0.75 10.67 19.81
N CYS A 250 0.32 10.84 20.55
CA CYS A 250 0.64 9.96 21.66
C CYS A 250 -0.33 10.13 22.82
N THR A 251 -0.86 9.00 23.32
CA THR A 251 -1.61 8.93 24.57
C THR A 251 -1.13 7.72 25.39
N GLY A 252 -0.50 7.99 26.52
CA GLY A 252 0.30 7.02 27.25
C GLY A 252 1.51 6.58 26.42
N THR A 253 1.60 5.28 26.16
CA THR A 253 2.66 4.67 25.34
C THR A 253 2.15 4.26 23.95
N THR A 254 0.94 4.66 23.58
CA THR A 254 0.26 4.27 22.35
C THR A 254 0.17 5.47 21.41
N CYS A 255 0.55 5.26 20.16
CA CYS A 255 0.26 6.18 19.08
C CYS A 255 -1.12 5.85 18.51
N GLY A 256 -1.94 6.87 18.25
CA GLY A 256 -3.23 6.68 17.62
C GLY A 256 -3.76 7.98 17.03
N GLY A 257 -4.44 7.86 15.89
CA GLY A 257 -5.10 8.97 15.20
C GLY A 257 -6.61 9.02 15.35
N ALA A 258 -7.17 10.10 14.81
CA ALA A 258 -8.57 10.09 14.43
C ALA A 258 -8.73 9.24 13.17
N ALA A 259 -9.90 8.62 12.99
CA ALA A 259 -10.19 7.92 11.74
C ALA A 259 -9.99 8.87 10.55
N ARG A 260 -9.18 8.44 9.57
CA ARG A 260 -8.98 9.12 8.30
C ARG A 260 -10.34 9.34 7.66
N VAL A 261 -10.59 10.58 7.27
CA VAL A 261 -11.79 10.93 6.51
C VAL A 261 -11.49 10.63 5.05
N CYS A 262 -12.01 9.50 4.57
CA CYS A 262 -11.99 9.17 3.16
C CYS A 262 -13.02 10.04 2.43
N SER A 263 -12.61 10.60 1.30
CA SER A 263 -13.51 11.20 0.32
C SER A 263 -12.88 11.03 -1.06
N ASP A 264 -13.65 10.48 -1.99
CA ASP A 264 -13.24 10.35 -3.39
C ASP A 264 -13.56 11.61 -4.23
N GLY A 265 -14.18 12.61 -3.60
CA GLY A 265 -14.64 13.83 -4.25
C GLY A 265 -15.93 13.65 -5.08
N ILE A 266 -16.59 12.50 -4.98
CA ILE A 266 -17.83 12.13 -5.66
C ILE A 266 -18.93 11.99 -4.61
N SER A 267 -19.88 12.94 -4.60
CA SER A 267 -20.96 12.94 -3.60
C SER A 267 -22.02 11.86 -3.89
N CYS A 268 -22.59 11.26 -2.84
CA CYS A 268 -23.79 10.42 -2.88
C CYS A 268 -23.63 9.02 -3.51
N ASN A 269 -22.41 8.46 -3.55
CA ASN A 269 -22.17 7.04 -3.85
C ASN A 269 -22.09 6.16 -2.57
N GLY A 270 -22.21 6.76 -1.39
CA GLY A 270 -22.29 6.07 -0.11
C GLY A 270 -21.06 6.34 0.73
N ALA A 271 -21.26 6.52 2.05
CA ALA A 271 -20.20 6.92 2.96
C ALA A 271 -18.94 6.04 2.80
N GLU A 272 -17.85 6.69 2.42
CA GLU A 272 -16.59 6.02 2.10
C GLU A 272 -16.01 5.38 3.37
N ALA A 273 -15.58 4.14 3.22
CA ALA A 273 -14.94 3.39 4.28
C ALA A 273 -13.45 3.31 4.00
N CYS A 274 -12.65 3.59 5.02
CA CYS A 274 -11.23 3.34 4.93
C CYS A 274 -10.95 1.85 5.14
N ASP A 275 -10.19 1.24 4.23
CA ASP A 275 -9.72 -0.14 4.30
C ASP A 275 -8.22 -0.17 4.58
N GLU A 276 -7.90 -0.65 5.78
CA GLU A 276 -6.54 -0.77 6.29
C GLU A 276 -5.76 -1.92 5.64
N ALA A 277 -6.44 -2.96 5.16
CA ALA A 277 -5.76 -4.08 4.51
C ALA A 277 -5.31 -3.73 3.09
N ALA A 278 -6.00 -2.80 2.46
CA ALA A 278 -5.73 -2.33 1.11
C ALA A 278 -4.94 -1.02 1.06
N ASP A 279 -4.63 -0.42 2.22
CA ASP A 279 -4.10 0.95 2.34
C ASP A 279 -4.86 1.95 1.46
N ALA A 280 -6.20 1.86 1.47
CA ALA A 280 -7.04 2.55 0.50
C ALA A 280 -8.36 3.07 1.09
N CYS A 281 -8.86 4.15 0.51
CA CYS A 281 -10.23 4.60 0.70
C CYS A 281 -11.13 3.86 -0.28
N THR A 282 -12.11 3.12 0.22
CA THR A 282 -13.08 2.36 -0.57
C THR A 282 -14.43 3.06 -0.55
N ALA A 283 -15.09 3.16 -1.70
CA ALA A 283 -16.43 3.74 -1.80
C ALA A 283 -17.44 2.89 -1.02
N GLY A 284 -18.40 3.55 -0.36
CA GLY A 284 -19.51 2.86 0.29
C GLY A 284 -20.56 2.35 -0.72
N ALA A 285 -21.57 1.64 -0.23
CA ALA A 285 -22.77 1.33 -1.03
C ALA A 285 -23.87 2.35 -0.74
N ALA A 286 -24.40 3.03 -1.77
CA ALA A 286 -25.47 4.02 -1.62
C ALA A 286 -26.77 3.40 -1.06
N THR A 287 -27.27 3.90 0.09
CA THR A 287 -28.47 3.36 0.78
C THR A 287 -29.61 4.34 1.02
N CYS A 288 -29.77 5.42 0.24
CA CYS A 288 -30.97 6.25 0.39
C CYS A 288 -32.19 5.52 -0.17
N GLY A 289 -32.97 4.92 0.73
CA GLY A 289 -34.24 4.27 0.41
C GLY A 289 -35.31 5.25 -0.09
N GLY A 290 -36.43 4.71 -0.58
CA GLY A 290 -37.53 5.52 -1.11
C GLY A 290 -38.11 6.50 -0.07
N GLY A 291 -37.93 7.80 -0.30
CA GLY A 291 -38.43 8.88 0.55
C GLY A 291 -37.36 9.71 1.27
N THR A 292 -36.08 9.43 1.07
CA THR A 292 -34.94 10.24 1.56
C THR A 292 -34.13 10.79 0.39
N LEU A 293 -33.64 12.02 0.52
CA LEU A 293 -32.75 12.72 -0.41
C LEU A 293 -31.32 12.68 0.14
N CYS A 294 -30.30 12.66 -0.71
CA CYS A 294 -28.91 12.76 -0.26
C CYS A 294 -28.56 14.23 -0.01
N ASP A 295 -27.94 14.54 1.13
CA ASP A 295 -27.33 15.85 1.37
C ASP A 295 -25.84 15.80 0.96
N PRO A 296 -25.45 16.41 -0.17
CA PRO A 296 -24.07 16.36 -0.67
C PRO A 296 -23.06 17.08 0.21
N ALA A 297 -23.50 17.88 1.19
CA ALA A 297 -22.59 18.50 2.16
C ALA A 297 -22.20 17.57 3.31
N THR A 298 -22.97 16.50 3.55
CA THR A 298 -22.77 15.59 4.69
C THR A 298 -22.72 14.11 4.31
N ASP A 299 -22.88 13.80 3.01
CA ASP A 299 -22.98 12.45 2.44
C ASP A 299 -23.96 11.53 3.21
N ALA A 300 -25.09 12.12 3.65
CA ALA A 300 -26.08 11.45 4.49
C ALA A 300 -27.49 11.53 3.89
N CYS A 301 -28.30 10.48 4.12
CA CYS A 301 -29.70 10.44 3.71
C CYS A 301 -30.58 11.29 4.66
N VAL A 302 -31.20 12.33 4.12
CA VAL A 302 -32.08 13.26 4.84
C VAL A 302 -33.53 13.18 4.32
N THR A 303 -34.50 13.51 5.17
CA THR A 303 -35.93 13.53 4.78
C THR A 303 -36.42 14.91 4.34
N THR A 304 -35.66 15.97 4.63
CA THR A 304 -35.89 17.36 4.19
C THR A 304 -34.58 18.14 4.21
N CYS A 305 -34.23 18.87 3.14
CA CYS A 305 -33.20 19.90 3.20
C CYS A 305 -33.51 21.09 2.28
N SER A 306 -32.85 22.23 2.50
CA SER A 306 -32.88 23.39 1.59
C SER A 306 -31.69 23.31 0.64
N GLY A 307 -31.92 22.85 -0.59
CA GLY A 307 -30.87 22.72 -1.62
C GLY A 307 -30.52 21.28 -2.02
N CYS A 308 -31.30 20.30 -1.59
CA CYS A 308 -31.17 18.90 -2.01
C CYS A 308 -31.55 18.76 -3.50
N VAL A 309 -30.83 17.88 -4.19
CA VAL A 309 -31.25 17.29 -5.48
C VAL A 309 -32.01 15.99 -5.22
#